data_AF-A0A971TPP3-F1
#
_entry.id   AF-A0A971TPP3-F1
#
_cell.length_a   1.000
_cell.length_b   1.000
_cell.length_c   1.000
_cell.angle_alpha   90.00
_cell.angle_beta   90.00
_cell.angle_gamma   90.00
#
_symmetry.space_group_name_H-M   'P 1'
#
loop_
_entity.id
_entity.type
_entity.pdbx_description
1 polymer ?
#
loop_
_entity_poly.entity_id
_entity_poly.type
_entity_poly.pdbx_seq_one_letter_code
_entity_poly.pdbx_strand_id
1 'polypeptide(L)'
;MQFDTCQKPLKATVLDPTHLKLSSPLPLGKGQVVYVAFLQAETEEDERNQWQDVSRAALAQAYDENEPDYSAAVIKESNSDYQA
;
A
#
# COMPACT_ATOMS: atom_id res chain seq x y z
N MET A 1 -7.86 -6.01 15.35
CA MET A 1 -7.08 -6.04 16.60
C MET A 1 -6.45 -4.67 16.73
N GLN A 2 -6.88 -3.88 17.71
CA GLN A 2 -6.42 -2.52 17.97
C GLN A 2 -5.12 -2.57 18.78
N PHE A 3 -4.02 -2.06 18.24
CA PHE A 3 -2.77 -1.86 18.98
C PHE A 3 -2.73 -0.40 19.46
N ASP A 4 -3.54 -0.07 20.48
CA ASP A 4 -3.69 1.28 21.06
C ASP A 4 -2.55 1.71 22.00
N THR A 5 -1.30 1.40 21.64
CA THR A 5 -0.15 1.97 22.36
C THR A 5 0.93 2.35 21.38
N CYS A 6 1.23 3.65 21.29
CA CYS A 6 2.46 4.16 20.70
C CYS A 6 3.64 3.72 21.59
N GLN A 7 4.02 2.45 21.48
CA GLN A 7 5.20 1.91 22.13
C GLN A 7 6.42 2.35 21.33
N LYS A 8 7.40 2.92 22.03
CA LYS A 8 8.68 3.29 21.42
C LYS A 8 9.30 2.05 20.76
N PRO A 9 9.76 2.14 19.51
CA PRO A 9 10.39 1.00 18.85
C PRO A 9 11.66 0.59 19.60
N LEU A 10 11.83 -0.72 19.75
CA LEU A 10 13.01 -1.30 20.37
C LEU A 10 14.15 -1.32 19.34
N LYS A 11 15.32 -0.81 19.74
CA LYS A 11 16.51 -0.87 18.89
C LYS A 11 17.28 -2.16 19.14
N ALA A 12 17.54 -2.91 18.08
CA ALA A 12 18.35 -4.13 18.10
C ALA A 12 19.31 -4.16 16.91
N THR A 13 20.42 -4.87 17.07
CA THR A 13 21.34 -5.22 15.98
C THR A 13 21.11 -6.67 15.61
N VAL A 14 20.95 -6.95 14.31
CA VAL A 14 20.91 -8.31 13.78
C VAL A 14 22.31 -8.90 13.88
N LEU A 15 22.48 -10.00 14.62
CA LEU A 15 23.75 -10.73 14.67
C LEU A 15 23.81 -11.79 13.56
N ASP A 16 22.70 -12.49 13.37
CA ASP A 16 22.47 -13.50 12.33
C ASP A 16 20.96 -13.65 12.10
N PRO A 17 20.50 -14.47 11.13
CA PRO A 17 19.07 -14.61 10.80
C PRO A 17 18.16 -15.04 11.96
N THR A 18 18.72 -15.55 13.06
CA THR A 18 17.99 -16.09 14.20
C THR A 18 18.25 -15.36 15.51
N HIS A 19 19.22 -14.44 15.56
CA HIS A 19 19.62 -13.76 16.79
C HIS A 19 19.63 -12.23 16.65
N LEU A 20 18.87 -11.58 17.54
CA LEU A 20 18.84 -10.14 17.71
C LEU A 20 19.54 -9.75 19.03
N LYS A 21 20.47 -8.79 18.95
CA LYS A 21 21.09 -8.17 20.13
C LYS A 21 20.38 -6.86 20.45
N LEU A 22 19.67 -6.84 21.56
CA LEU A 22 18.97 -5.65 22.04
C LEU A 22 19.98 -4.57 22.48
N SER A 23 19.70 -3.31 22.15
CA SER A 23 20.51 -2.17 22.59
C SER A 23 20.28 -1.82 24.07
N SER A 24 19.12 -2.20 24.62
CA SER A 24 18.77 -2.06 26.03
C SER A 24 18.01 -3.29 26.53
N PRO A 25 18.13 -3.64 27.82
CA PRO A 25 17.40 -4.79 28.38
C PRO A 25 15.88 -4.59 28.29
N LEU A 26 15.17 -5.70 28.04
CA LEU A 26 13.71 -5.73 28.19
C LEU A 26 13.33 -6.01 29.64
N PRO A 27 12.22 -5.46 30.14
CA PRO A 27 11.68 -5.79 31.46
C PRO A 27 10.95 -7.15 31.43
N LEU A 28 11.53 -8.15 30.76
CA LEU A 28 10.95 -9.47 30.56
C LEU A 28 11.82 -10.55 31.23
N GLY A 29 11.17 -11.55 31.79
CA GLY A 29 11.80 -12.72 32.38
C GLY A 29 12.31 -13.71 31.32
N LYS A 30 13.22 -14.61 31.74
CA LYS A 30 13.67 -15.72 30.88
C LYS A 30 12.49 -16.60 30.47
N GLY A 31 12.47 -17.03 29.21
CA GLY A 31 11.44 -17.92 28.65
C GLY A 31 10.17 -17.23 28.16
N GLN A 32 10.06 -15.90 28.30
CA GLN A 32 8.94 -15.16 27.73
C GLN A 32 9.09 -15.00 26.21
N VAL A 33 7.96 -15.08 25.51
CA VAL A 33 7.88 -14.97 24.04
C VAL A 33 7.69 -13.51 23.65
N VAL A 34 8.42 -13.07 22.64
CA VAL A 34 8.27 -11.77 22.00
C VAL A 34 7.89 -11.95 20.53
N TYR A 35 7.01 -11.09 20.04
CA TYR A 35 6.65 -11.04 18.62
C TYR A 35 7.40 -9.89 17.95
N VAL A 36 7.99 -10.15 16.79
CA VAL A 36 8.72 -9.16 15.99
C VAL A 36 7.94 -8.93 14.71
N ALA A 37 7.64 -7.66 14.43
CA ALA A 37 7.05 -7.24 13.17
C ALA A 37 8.09 -6.46 12.37
N PHE A 38 8.20 -6.77 11.09
CA PHE A 38 8.94 -5.95 10.14
C PHE A 38 7.97 -4.88 9.65
N LEU A 39 8.21 -3.64 10.05
CA LEU A 39 7.58 -2.51 9.38
C LEU A 39 8.36 -2.32 8.08
N GLN A 40 7.80 -2.80 6.97
CA GLN A 40 8.20 -2.26 5.68
C GLN A 40 7.87 -0.78 5.74
N ALA A 41 8.90 0.07 5.74
CA ALA A 41 8.68 1.42 5.28
C ALA A 41 8.34 1.24 3.81
N GLU A 42 7.05 1.27 3.47
CA GLU A 42 6.67 1.56 2.09
C GLU A 42 7.40 2.86 1.78
N THR A 43 8.41 2.74 0.93
CA THR A 43 9.11 3.93 0.50
C THR A 43 8.12 4.72 -0.35
N GLU A 44 8.22 6.05 -0.39
CA GLU A 44 7.43 6.85 -1.34
C GLU A 44 7.62 6.36 -2.79
N GLU A 45 8.69 5.61 -3.05
CA GLU A 45 8.98 4.91 -4.30
C GLU A 45 8.13 3.66 -4.52
N ASP A 46 7.89 2.85 -3.48
CA ASP A 46 7.02 1.67 -3.57
C ASP A 46 5.56 2.05 -3.85
N GLU A 47 5.04 3.04 -3.11
CA GLU A 47 3.68 3.56 -3.35
C GLU A 47 3.56 4.14 -4.76
N ARG A 48 4.52 4.98 -5.17
CA ARG A 48 4.52 5.58 -6.52
C ARG A 48 4.54 4.52 -7.61
N ASN A 49 5.36 3.48 -7.48
CA ASN A 49 5.44 2.39 -8.46
C ASN A 49 4.11 1.64 -8.53
N GLN A 50 3.49 1.36 -7.38
CA GLN A 50 2.18 0.72 -7.33
C GLN A 50 1.11 1.57 -8.03
N TRP A 51 1.08 2.88 -7.79
CA TRP A 51 0.17 3.82 -8.47
C TRP A 51 0.42 3.87 -9.98
N GLN A 52 1.68 3.86 -10.42
CA GLN A 52 2.03 3.83 -11.84
C GLN A 52 1.55 2.55 -12.52
N ASP A 53 1.72 1.40 -11.87
CA ASP A 53 1.30 0.10 -12.42
C ASP A 53 -0.22 0.02 -12.55
N VAL A 54 -0.96 0.44 -11.52
CA VAL A 54 -2.43 0.50 -11.56
C VAL A 54 -2.91 1.46 -12.64
N SER A 55 -2.31 2.65 -12.74
CA SER A 55 -2.68 3.66 -13.74
C SER A 55 -2.44 3.15 -15.15
N ARG A 56 -1.31 2.47 -15.40
CA ARG A 56 -0.98 1.87 -16.70
C ARG A 56 -1.98 0.78 -17.10
N ALA A 57 -2.35 -0.08 -16.16
CA ALA A 57 -3.34 -1.13 -16.40
C ALA A 57 -4.72 -0.54 -16.72
N ALA A 58 -5.18 0.45 -15.94
CA ALA A 58 -6.46 1.12 -16.16
C ALA A 58 -6.50 1.85 -17.51
N LEU A 59 -5.41 2.52 -17.90
CA LEU A 59 -5.31 3.18 -19.20
C LEU A 59 -5.41 2.18 -20.35
N ALA A 60 -4.69 1.06 -20.25
CA ALA A 60 -4.75 0.01 -21.27
C ALA A 60 -6.18 -0.56 -21.41
N GLN A 61 -6.87 -0.77 -20.29
CA GLN A 61 -8.25 -1.27 -20.28
C GLN A 61 -9.25 -0.25 -20.87
N ALA A 62 -9.10 1.03 -20.56
CA ALA A 62 -10.03 2.07 -21.02
C ALA A 62 -10.06 2.22 -22.55
N TYR A 63 -8.96 1.86 -23.22
CA TYR A 63 -8.80 1.95 -24.66
C TYR A 63 -8.55 0.57 -25.31
N ASP A 64 -9.04 -0.51 -24.69
CA ASP A 64 -9.01 -1.85 -25.31
C ASP A 64 -10.21 -2.05 -26.26
N GLU A 65 -10.27 -3.19 -26.93
CA GLU A 65 -11.33 -3.57 -27.87
C GLU A 65 -12.76 -3.58 -27.26
N ASN A 66 -12.87 -3.55 -25.94
CA ASN A 66 -14.11 -3.49 -25.15
C ASN A 66 -14.54 -2.05 -24.82
N GLU A 67 -14.07 -1.04 -25.55
CA GLU A 67 -14.54 0.33 -25.39
C GLU A 67 -16.07 0.43 -25.55
N PRO A 68 -16.79 1.15 -24.68
CA PRO A 68 -18.23 1.37 -24.84
C PRO A 68 -18.56 2.11 -26.14
N ASP A 69 -19.66 1.74 -26.81
CA ASP A 69 -20.19 2.54 -27.92
C ASP A 69 -20.78 3.86 -27.41
N TYR A 70 -20.07 4.95 -27.63
CA TYR A 70 -20.50 6.31 -27.31
C TYR A 70 -21.36 6.92 -28.42
N SER A 71 -22.33 6.17 -28.94
CA SER A 71 -23.25 6.67 -29.97
C SER A 71 -24.24 7.70 -29.41
N ALA A 72 -24.84 8.52 -30.28
CA ALA A 72 -25.85 9.51 -29.87
C ALA A 72 -27.06 8.86 -29.14
N ALA A 73 -27.28 7.56 -29.34
CA ALA A 73 -28.33 6.80 -28.67
C ALA A 73 -28.10 6.64 -27.15
N VAL A 74 -26.87 6.77 -26.65
CA VAL A 74 -26.56 6.66 -25.20
C VAL A 74 -26.66 8.00 -24.47
N ILE A 75 -26.99 9.09 -25.17
CA ILE A 75 -27.17 10.43 -24.58
C ILE A 75 -28.46 10.46 -23.76
N LYS A 76 -28.35 10.66 -22.45
CA LYS A 76 -29.51 10.82 -21.54
C LYS A 76 -30.19 12.17 -21.69
N GLU A 77 -29.40 13.23 -21.77
CA GLU A 77 -29.88 14.60 -21.93
C GLU A 77 -28.99 15.32 -22.94
N SER A 78 -29.63 15.94 -23.93
CA SER A 78 -28.90 16.65 -24.99
C SER A 78 -28.42 18.01 -24.47
N ASN A 79 -27.14 18.30 -24.67
CA ASN A 79 -26.58 19.62 -24.38
C ASN A 79 -26.92 20.60 -25.52
N SER A 80 -27.77 21.60 -25.24
CA SER A 80 -28.21 22.60 -26.22
C SER A 80 -27.10 23.51 -26.73
N ASP A 81 -26.02 23.66 -25.96
CA ASP A 81 -24.88 24.50 -26.33
C ASP A 81 -23.85 23.72 -27.17
N TYR A 82 -24.01 22.41 -27.30
CA TYR A 82 -23.14 21.57 -28.12
C TYR A 82 -23.58 21.64 -29.60
N GLN A 83 -22.79 22.33 -30.42
CA GLN A 83 -22.93 22.28 -31.88
C GLN A 83 -21.96 21.22 -32.41
N ALA A 84 -22.51 20.14 -32.95
CA ALA A 84 -21.77 19.02 -33.54
C ALA A 84 -21.13 19.39 -34.89
#